data_AF-A0A5K1JX31-F1
#
_entry.id   AF-A0A5K1JX31-F1
#
_cell.length_a   1.000
_cell.length_b   1.000
_cell.length_c   1.000
_cell.angle_alpha   90.00
_cell.angle_beta   90.00
_cell.angle_gamma   90.00
#
_symmetry.space_group_name_H-M   'P 1'
#
loop_
_entity.id
_entity.type
_entity.pdbx_description
1 polymer ?
#
loop_
_entity_poly.entity_id
_entity_poly.type
_entity_poly.pdbx_seq_one_letter_code
_entity_poly.pdbx_strand_id
1 'polypeptide(L)'
;MADFAAFVSWPSAPLTNRLVLDALRSLTPSPTIQDFLPNGTNPSAHSLLQWATYDELDHDLTFSHDPASKVLSSSYVIRKALIRKHYLSRCIHNYLTKHPDSILRRGVPRTWDLELSFADELDELWSDDLYDLSEEIEKGDPSKWWILKPGMADRGMGLRLFHTKEDLQNIFQEFEQDESDVEDVDRCDEGTHLSFIDPSSPRLTSSKEYLGSPLLLDPAEAPLDDAPIPLASDLHGHKFHLRVYCVASGAIKVYVYERILALFSALPYTSPSTSANSEASGIDLAVHLTNTSLQTERGEAGVRMLDELVGCHVLSAAPVPRQRQPARPPYAMGQALDPEAVRAARRQEPQHPILTKEDVEDLKSQVGAVLGETFKAAVEMSVHFQPLPNAFELYGIDFVVAHDPSPEAPQKFQVKLLEVNSEPAIELTGPRLTWILEDLFNSIAKTCVEPFFSSEGSLARSDHPQTVYSGFAMTSNASNVLFDDIFTINAIDKEGKKFDRVSRLYAHSKNYDMDLTLDYNIELFPLQDGQSFALALASSLSRNPQGPAGTTEDEDKDRDVWRPDAKGRRGLDDDYEYVMYGKVYRFDGGSAEIV
;
A
#
# COMPACT_ATOMS: atom_id res chain seq x y z
N MET A 1 9.77 -11.35 30.82
CA MET A 1 10.46 -11.23 29.52
C MET A 1 11.93 -11.57 29.72
N ALA A 2 12.56 -12.24 28.75
CA ALA A 2 14.01 -12.47 28.78
C ALA A 2 14.75 -11.16 28.45
N ASP A 3 15.99 -11.02 28.91
CA ASP A 3 16.83 -9.88 28.53
C ASP A 3 17.11 -9.93 27.02
N PHE A 4 16.85 -8.84 26.31
CA PHE A 4 17.06 -8.72 24.87
C PHE A 4 17.69 -7.36 24.51
N ALA A 5 18.35 -7.32 23.36
CA ALA A 5 18.90 -6.10 22.79
C ALA A 5 17.93 -5.51 21.76
N ALA A 6 17.90 -4.19 21.62
CA ALA A 6 17.11 -3.51 20.61
C ALA A 6 17.98 -2.57 19.77
N PHE A 7 18.02 -2.79 18.47
CA PHE A 7 18.57 -1.88 17.47
C PHE A 7 17.47 -0.93 16.98
N VAL A 8 17.71 0.37 17.07
CA VAL A 8 16.74 1.41 16.70
C VAL A 8 17.44 2.44 15.82
N SER A 9 17.01 2.56 14.56
CA SER A 9 17.57 3.52 13.59
C SER A 9 16.45 4.15 12.76
N TRP A 10 16.28 5.47 12.90
CA TRP A 10 15.29 6.27 12.16
C TRP A 10 15.91 7.60 11.72
N PRO A 11 16.88 7.58 10.78
CA PRO A 11 17.72 8.74 10.47
C PRO A 11 16.91 9.95 9.96
N SER A 12 15.88 9.69 9.16
CA SER A 12 15.03 10.72 8.54
C SER A 12 13.79 11.09 9.37
N ALA A 13 13.55 10.45 10.51
CA ALA A 13 12.30 10.58 11.29
C ALA A 13 12.60 10.69 12.81
N PRO A 14 13.08 11.85 13.30
CA PRO A 14 13.51 12.01 14.68
C PRO A 14 12.36 11.87 15.69
N LEU A 15 11.13 12.24 15.31
CA LEU A 15 9.95 12.04 16.16
C LEU A 15 9.69 10.53 16.34
N THR A 16 9.70 9.76 15.26
CA THR A 16 9.54 8.30 15.30
C THR A 16 10.61 7.66 16.17
N ASN A 17 11.88 8.08 16.00
CA ASN A 17 12.99 7.59 16.83
C ASN A 17 12.71 7.78 18.33
N ARG A 18 12.27 8.99 18.72
CA ARG A 18 11.93 9.30 20.11
C ARG A 18 10.80 8.41 20.62
N LEU A 19 9.71 8.29 19.85
CA LEU A 19 8.54 7.49 20.23
C LEU A 19 8.87 6.01 20.42
N VAL A 20 9.70 5.44 19.55
CA VAL A 20 10.17 4.05 19.67
C VAL A 20 10.99 3.87 20.94
N LEU A 21 11.95 4.76 21.21
CA LEU A 21 12.79 4.69 22.40
C LEU A 21 11.97 4.83 23.70
N ASP A 22 11.01 5.75 23.73
CA ASP A 22 10.12 5.94 24.88
C ASP A 22 9.21 4.70 25.09
N ALA A 23 8.72 4.09 24.01
CA ALA A 23 7.94 2.87 24.08
C ALA A 23 8.76 1.68 24.62
N LEU A 24 10.01 1.53 24.19
CA LEU A 24 10.90 0.48 24.70
C LEU A 24 11.25 0.67 26.18
N ARG A 25 11.40 1.91 26.65
CA ARG A 25 11.62 2.23 28.07
C ARG A 25 10.43 1.85 28.95
N SER A 26 9.23 1.76 28.39
CA SER A 26 8.01 1.36 29.11
C SER A 26 7.95 -0.14 29.39
N LEU A 27 8.73 -0.96 28.68
CA LEU A 27 8.78 -2.41 28.86
C LEU A 27 9.55 -2.80 30.13
N THR A 28 9.17 -3.92 30.75
CA THR A 28 9.82 -4.43 31.96
C THR A 28 10.26 -5.89 31.77
N PRO A 29 11.58 -6.20 31.81
CA PRO A 29 12.71 -5.28 31.93
C PRO A 29 12.92 -4.47 30.63
N SER A 30 13.52 -3.27 30.77
CA SER A 30 13.86 -2.43 29.62
C SER A 30 14.99 -3.05 28.81
N PRO A 31 14.89 -3.11 27.46
CA PRO A 31 15.93 -3.71 26.63
C PRO A 31 17.22 -2.89 26.62
N THR A 32 18.34 -3.56 26.29
CA THR A 32 19.61 -2.88 26.04
C THR A 32 19.58 -2.27 24.64
N ILE A 33 19.57 -0.94 24.53
CA ILE A 33 19.61 -0.26 23.24
C ILE A 33 21.02 -0.37 22.64
N GLN A 34 21.10 -0.73 21.36
CA GLN A 34 22.33 -0.82 20.58
C GLN A 34 22.26 0.13 19.39
N ASP A 35 23.36 0.86 19.16
CA ASP A 35 23.49 1.80 18.04
C ASP A 35 23.89 1.11 16.72
N PHE A 36 24.31 -0.16 16.80
CA PHE A 36 24.78 -0.95 15.65
C PHE A 36 24.27 -2.38 15.74
N LEU A 37 24.05 -3.02 14.59
CA LEU A 37 23.72 -4.42 14.53
C LEU A 37 24.91 -5.31 14.97
N PRO A 38 24.66 -6.41 15.69
CA PRO A 38 25.73 -7.26 16.20
C PRO A 38 26.41 -8.05 15.07
N ASN A 39 27.71 -7.83 14.87
CA ASN A 39 28.55 -8.62 13.96
C ASN A 39 28.79 -10.04 14.50
N GLY A 40 27.80 -10.95 14.38
CA GLY A 40 27.91 -12.42 14.42
C GLY A 40 28.62 -13.12 15.60
N THR A 41 29.18 -12.40 16.58
CA THR A 41 30.14 -12.93 17.57
C THR A 41 29.74 -12.70 19.03
N ASN A 42 28.62 -12.02 19.27
CA ASN A 42 28.18 -11.68 20.63
C ASN A 42 27.07 -12.63 21.12
N PRO A 43 27.21 -13.33 22.25
CA PRO A 43 26.16 -14.20 22.81
C PRO A 43 24.90 -13.44 23.28
N SER A 44 24.90 -12.10 23.32
CA SER A 44 23.69 -11.28 23.44
C SER A 44 22.88 -11.20 22.14
N ALA A 45 23.40 -11.70 21.02
CA ALA A 45 22.70 -11.79 19.73
C ALA A 45 21.60 -12.87 19.69
N HIS A 46 21.44 -13.67 20.76
CA HIS A 46 20.38 -14.69 20.84
C HIS A 46 18.97 -14.11 21.00
N SER A 47 18.81 -12.81 21.33
CA SER A 47 17.51 -12.14 21.38
C SER A 47 17.65 -10.67 20.99
N LEU A 48 17.26 -10.35 19.75
CA LEU A 48 17.43 -9.05 19.12
C LEU A 48 16.09 -8.54 18.60
N LEU A 49 15.76 -7.29 18.93
CA LEU A 49 14.72 -6.51 18.27
C LEU A 49 15.36 -5.56 17.27
N GLN A 50 14.93 -5.60 16.02
CA GLN A 50 15.25 -4.61 15.01
C GLN A 50 14.02 -3.71 14.82
N TRP A 51 14.05 -2.50 15.37
CA TRP A 51 12.97 -1.53 15.23
C TRP A 51 13.47 -0.25 14.53
N ALA A 52 13.64 -0.35 13.23
CA ALA A 52 14.28 0.64 12.37
C ALA A 52 13.52 0.83 11.05
N THR A 53 13.94 1.81 10.24
CA THR A 53 13.50 1.98 8.85
C THR A 53 13.85 0.75 8.00
N TYR A 54 13.06 0.47 6.97
CA TYR A 54 13.24 -0.72 6.12
C TYR A 54 14.66 -0.93 5.58
N ASP A 55 15.32 0.15 5.17
CA ASP A 55 16.66 0.11 4.58
C ASP A 55 17.78 -0.15 5.62
N GLU A 56 17.50 0.09 6.90
CA GLU A 56 18.44 -0.10 8.01
C GLU A 56 18.27 -1.48 8.66
N LEU A 57 17.20 -2.21 8.34
CA LEU A 57 16.97 -3.56 8.84
C LEU A 57 17.87 -4.57 8.14
N ASP A 58 18.46 -5.47 8.91
CA ASP A 58 19.09 -6.66 8.36
C ASP A 58 18.01 -7.73 8.17
N HIS A 59 17.57 -7.85 6.91
CA HIS A 59 16.55 -8.81 6.49
C HIS A 59 17.08 -10.25 6.55
N ASP A 60 18.39 -10.47 6.41
CA ASP A 60 19.02 -11.80 6.49
C ASP A 60 18.96 -12.34 7.91
N LEU A 61 19.21 -11.50 8.92
CA LEU A 61 18.99 -11.86 10.32
C LEU A 61 17.53 -12.22 10.61
N THR A 62 16.59 -11.58 9.91
CA THR A 62 15.15 -11.88 10.03
C THR A 62 14.81 -13.25 9.45
N PHE A 63 15.47 -13.66 8.36
CA PHE A 63 15.31 -15.00 7.76
C PHE A 63 16.15 -16.09 8.43
N SER A 64 17.10 -15.73 9.29
CA SER A 64 17.99 -16.70 9.90
C SER A 64 17.20 -17.81 10.62
N HIS A 65 17.48 -19.05 10.24
CA HIS A 65 16.81 -20.24 10.78
C HIS A 65 17.48 -20.80 12.04
N ASP A 66 18.35 -20.03 12.69
CA ASP A 66 19.01 -20.48 13.92
C ASP A 66 17.96 -20.63 15.03
N PRO A 67 17.68 -21.87 15.50
CA PRO A 67 16.68 -22.10 16.54
C PRO A 67 17.02 -21.42 17.86
N ALA A 68 18.29 -21.06 18.07
CA ALA A 68 18.79 -20.37 19.25
C ALA A 68 18.70 -18.84 19.13
N SER A 69 18.46 -18.28 17.94
CA SER A 69 18.35 -16.84 17.70
C SER A 69 16.88 -16.40 17.70
N LYS A 70 16.55 -15.41 18.52
CA LYS A 70 15.23 -14.76 18.57
C LYS A 70 15.34 -13.34 18.02
N VAL A 71 15.26 -13.22 16.70
CA VAL A 71 15.22 -11.92 16.02
C VAL A 71 13.77 -11.54 15.75
N LEU A 72 13.35 -10.33 16.17
CA LEU A 72 12.06 -9.72 15.82
C LEU A 72 12.32 -8.45 15.02
N SER A 73 11.66 -8.29 13.88
CA SER A 73 11.85 -7.12 13.00
C SER A 73 10.58 -6.29 12.83
N SER A 74 10.72 -4.97 12.73
CA SER A 74 9.60 -4.01 12.58
C SER A 74 9.08 -3.83 11.14
N SER A 75 9.46 -4.73 10.22
CA SER A 75 8.93 -4.78 8.86
C SER A 75 8.88 -6.21 8.35
N TYR A 76 7.91 -6.51 7.49
CA TYR A 76 7.98 -7.67 6.61
C TYR A 76 8.91 -7.37 5.43
N VAL A 77 9.57 -8.40 4.92
CA VAL A 77 10.48 -8.29 3.77
C VAL A 77 9.67 -8.12 2.48
N ILE A 78 8.78 -9.08 2.21
CA ILE A 78 7.95 -9.05 1.01
C ILE A 78 6.58 -8.51 1.38
N ARG A 79 6.38 -7.21 1.10
CA ARG A 79 5.16 -6.47 1.46
C ARG A 79 4.50 -5.69 0.31
N LYS A 80 5.04 -5.81 -0.91
CA LYS A 80 4.64 -4.98 -2.06
C LYS A 80 3.17 -5.13 -2.47
N ALA A 81 2.52 -6.26 -2.18
CA ALA A 81 1.09 -6.45 -2.47
C ALA A 81 0.19 -5.39 -1.81
N LEU A 82 0.58 -4.90 -0.63
CA LEU A 82 -0.21 -3.93 0.12
C LEU A 82 0.21 -2.49 -0.20
N ILE A 83 1.51 -2.22 -0.20
CA ILE A 83 2.05 -0.85 -0.14
C ILE A 83 2.18 -0.18 -1.52
N ARG A 84 2.10 -0.94 -2.62
CA ARG A 84 2.19 -0.40 -3.98
C ARG A 84 0.81 -0.40 -4.62
N LYS A 85 0.39 0.74 -5.16
CA LYS A 85 -1.00 0.97 -5.62
C LYS A 85 -1.48 -0.02 -6.69
N HIS A 86 -0.65 -0.29 -7.71
CA HIS A 86 -0.97 -1.25 -8.78
C HIS A 86 -1.03 -2.69 -8.24
N TYR A 87 -0.06 -3.10 -7.41
CA TYR A 87 -0.10 -4.43 -6.79
C TYR A 87 -1.31 -4.60 -5.87
N LEU A 88 -1.70 -3.57 -5.11
CA LEU A 88 -2.88 -3.57 -4.25
C LEU A 88 -4.16 -3.72 -5.08
N SER A 89 -4.28 -2.97 -6.18
CA SER A 89 -5.39 -3.09 -7.12
C SER A 89 -5.52 -4.51 -7.67
N ARG A 90 -4.44 -5.04 -8.23
CA ARG A 90 -4.37 -6.41 -8.78
C ARG A 90 -4.65 -7.47 -7.72
N CYS A 91 -4.15 -7.27 -6.50
CA CYS A 91 -4.40 -8.13 -5.35
C CYS A 91 -5.89 -8.24 -5.04
N ILE A 92 -6.57 -7.10 -4.95
CA ILE A 92 -7.99 -7.03 -4.63
C ILE A 92 -8.82 -7.58 -5.78
N HIS A 93 -8.47 -7.25 -7.03
CA HIS A 93 -9.15 -7.78 -8.22
C HIS A 93 -9.09 -9.32 -8.26
N ASN A 94 -7.90 -9.90 -8.12
CA ASN A 94 -7.70 -11.35 -8.11
C ASN A 94 -8.45 -12.04 -6.97
N TYR A 95 -8.52 -11.40 -5.80
CA TYR A 95 -9.28 -11.93 -4.68
C TYR A 95 -10.80 -11.88 -4.95
N LEU A 96 -11.30 -10.79 -5.51
CA LEU A 96 -12.72 -10.61 -5.83
C LEU A 96 -13.23 -11.56 -6.92
N THR A 97 -12.38 -12.02 -7.84
CA THR A 97 -12.76 -13.06 -8.81
C THR A 97 -13.10 -14.39 -8.13
N LYS A 98 -12.47 -14.69 -6.98
CA LYS A 98 -12.72 -15.89 -6.18
C LYS A 98 -13.78 -15.67 -5.10
N HIS A 99 -13.87 -14.45 -4.58
CA HIS A 99 -14.73 -14.06 -3.46
C HIS A 99 -15.66 -12.90 -3.84
N PRO A 100 -16.65 -13.13 -4.72
CA PRO A 100 -17.49 -12.07 -5.29
C PRO A 100 -18.41 -11.37 -4.27
N ASP A 101 -18.67 -12.02 -3.12
CA ASP A 101 -19.50 -11.51 -2.02
C ASP A 101 -18.70 -10.73 -0.97
N SER A 102 -17.37 -10.59 -1.15
CA SER A 102 -16.53 -9.85 -0.20
C SER A 102 -16.89 -8.37 -0.15
N ILE A 103 -16.77 -7.78 1.05
CA ILE A 103 -17.02 -6.34 1.27
C ILE A 103 -16.10 -5.46 0.41
N LEU A 104 -14.92 -5.96 0.01
CA LEU A 104 -13.97 -5.25 -0.85
C LEU A 104 -14.58 -4.79 -2.17
N ARG A 105 -15.61 -5.50 -2.69
CA ARG A 105 -16.29 -5.12 -3.93
C ARG A 105 -16.91 -3.73 -3.86
N ARG A 106 -17.33 -3.29 -2.66
CA ARG A 106 -17.86 -1.94 -2.42
C ARG A 106 -16.94 -1.09 -1.55
N GLY A 107 -16.02 -1.72 -0.83
CA GLY A 107 -15.06 -1.10 0.08
C GLY A 107 -13.77 -0.61 -0.59
N VAL A 108 -13.63 -0.72 -1.91
CA VAL A 108 -12.47 -0.24 -2.66
C VAL A 108 -12.97 0.40 -3.96
N PRO A 109 -12.53 1.62 -4.34
CA PRO A 109 -12.85 2.21 -5.64
C PRO A 109 -12.27 1.35 -6.77
N ARG A 110 -13.00 1.24 -7.89
CA ARG A 110 -12.45 0.53 -9.05
C ARG A 110 -11.17 1.22 -9.52
N THR A 111 -10.16 0.42 -9.78
CA THR A 111 -8.83 0.87 -10.19
C THR A 111 -8.44 0.10 -11.45
N TRP A 112 -7.94 0.82 -12.43
CA TRP A 112 -7.38 0.29 -13.66
C TRP A 112 -5.90 0.66 -13.69
N ASP A 113 -5.08 -0.31 -14.05
CA ASP A 113 -3.65 -0.11 -14.21
C ASP A 113 -3.38 0.30 -15.66
N LEU A 114 -2.57 1.34 -15.85
CA LEU A 114 -2.16 1.86 -17.14
C LEU A 114 -0.64 1.74 -17.23
N GLU A 115 -0.18 1.07 -18.28
CA GLU A 115 1.23 0.96 -18.62
C GLU A 115 1.38 1.42 -20.07
N LEU A 116 1.84 2.66 -20.25
CA LEU A 116 2.16 3.23 -21.56
C LEU A 116 3.46 3.99 -21.49
N SER A 117 4.16 4.01 -22.63
CA SER A 117 5.35 4.82 -22.86
C SER A 117 4.97 6.15 -23.51
N PHE A 118 4.00 6.12 -24.44
CA PHE A 118 3.56 7.29 -25.21
C PHE A 118 2.03 7.41 -25.23
N ALA A 119 1.53 8.64 -25.36
CA ALA A 119 0.10 8.96 -25.42
C ALA A 119 -0.59 8.27 -26.61
N ASP A 120 0.13 8.02 -27.70
CA ASP A 120 -0.36 7.36 -28.92
C ASP A 120 -0.79 5.90 -28.67
N GLU A 121 -0.20 5.25 -27.66
CA GLU A 121 -0.48 3.86 -27.28
C GLU A 121 -1.85 3.73 -26.57
N LEU A 122 -2.45 4.85 -26.14
CA LEU A 122 -3.72 4.84 -25.42
C LEU A 122 -4.86 4.22 -26.26
N ASP A 123 -4.84 4.41 -27.59
CA ASP A 123 -5.82 3.82 -28.51
C ASP A 123 -5.78 2.28 -28.51
N GLU A 124 -4.59 1.70 -28.39
CA GLU A 124 -4.42 0.25 -28.26
C GLU A 124 -4.90 -0.23 -26.89
N LEU A 125 -4.55 0.49 -25.81
CA LEU A 125 -4.98 0.19 -24.45
C LEU A 125 -6.51 0.24 -24.28
N TRP A 126 -7.21 1.17 -24.93
CA TRP A 126 -8.68 1.23 -24.90
C TRP A 126 -9.35 -0.03 -25.44
N SER A 127 -8.69 -0.73 -26.36
CA SER A 127 -9.22 -1.92 -27.01
C SER A 127 -8.91 -3.21 -26.24
N ASP A 128 -7.87 -3.21 -25.41
CA ASP A 128 -7.41 -4.37 -24.64
C ASP A 128 -7.60 -4.15 -23.12
N ASP A 129 -6.56 -3.70 -22.42
CA ASP A 129 -6.53 -3.61 -20.95
C ASP A 129 -7.55 -2.62 -20.34
N LEU A 130 -7.91 -1.57 -21.07
CA LEU A 130 -8.84 -0.52 -20.62
C LEU A 130 -10.24 -0.67 -21.23
N TYR A 131 -10.58 -1.81 -21.83
CA TYR A 131 -11.90 -2.05 -22.42
C TYR A 131 -13.05 -1.77 -21.43
N ASP A 132 -12.93 -2.27 -20.20
CA ASP A 132 -13.94 -2.06 -19.14
C ASP A 132 -14.10 -0.57 -18.77
N LEU A 133 -13.00 0.18 -18.74
CA LEU A 133 -13.02 1.62 -18.46
C LEU A 133 -13.62 2.39 -19.64
N SER A 134 -13.26 1.99 -20.86
CA SER A 134 -13.81 2.50 -22.11
C SER A 134 -15.34 2.39 -22.14
N GLU A 135 -15.90 1.22 -21.82
CA GLU A 135 -17.35 1.03 -21.75
C GLU A 135 -18.02 1.90 -20.68
N GLU A 136 -17.37 2.11 -19.52
CA GLU A 136 -17.91 2.96 -18.46
C GLU A 136 -17.92 4.44 -18.84
N ILE A 137 -16.89 4.92 -19.55
CA ILE A 137 -16.82 6.30 -20.07
C ILE A 137 -17.87 6.49 -21.18
N GLU A 138 -18.01 5.52 -22.09
CA GLU A 138 -18.94 5.59 -23.22
C GLU A 138 -20.42 5.58 -22.81
N LYS A 139 -20.75 5.07 -21.61
CA LYS A 139 -22.10 5.23 -21.02
C LYS A 139 -22.48 6.70 -20.83
N GLY A 140 -21.52 7.61 -20.79
CA GLY A 140 -21.75 9.06 -20.77
C GLY A 140 -22.42 9.56 -19.49
N ASP A 141 -22.18 8.91 -18.35
CA ASP A 141 -22.72 9.35 -17.06
C ASP A 141 -22.02 10.64 -16.60
N PRO A 142 -22.73 11.79 -16.53
CA PRO A 142 -22.12 13.06 -16.16
C PRO A 142 -21.68 13.12 -14.68
N SER A 143 -22.13 12.16 -13.86
CA SER A 143 -21.81 12.10 -12.43
C SER A 143 -20.55 11.30 -12.10
N LYS A 144 -20.04 10.51 -13.05
CA LYS A 144 -18.86 9.67 -12.86
C LYS A 144 -17.60 10.38 -13.32
N TRP A 145 -16.59 10.38 -12.46
CA TRP A 145 -15.29 10.97 -12.74
C TRP A 145 -14.20 9.96 -12.41
N TRP A 146 -13.02 10.17 -12.96
CA TRP A 146 -11.85 9.35 -12.69
C TRP A 146 -10.67 10.24 -12.30
N ILE A 147 -9.79 9.70 -11.45
CA ILE A 147 -8.55 10.35 -11.03
C ILE A 147 -7.37 9.54 -11.52
N LEU A 148 -6.52 10.18 -12.33
CA LEU A 148 -5.25 9.64 -12.77
C LEU A 148 -4.20 9.86 -11.68
N LYS A 149 -3.52 8.78 -11.27
CA LYS A 149 -2.43 8.81 -10.30
C LYS A 149 -1.16 8.24 -10.92
N PRO A 150 -0.15 9.06 -11.23
CA PRO A 150 1.15 8.56 -11.68
C PRO A 150 1.83 7.74 -10.59
N GLY A 151 2.53 6.68 -10.96
CA GLY A 151 3.19 5.77 -10.01
C GLY A 151 4.38 6.40 -9.28
N MET A 152 5.00 7.43 -9.86
CA MET A 152 6.17 8.17 -9.30
C MET A 152 5.87 9.66 -9.05
N ALA A 153 4.61 9.99 -8.82
CA ALA A 153 4.19 11.35 -8.47
C ALA A 153 4.53 11.71 -7.02
N ASP A 154 5.50 12.60 -6.83
CA ASP A 154 5.78 13.18 -5.51
C ASP A 154 4.68 14.17 -5.08
N ARG A 155 4.26 14.08 -3.82
CA ARG A 155 3.41 15.09 -3.12
C ARG A 155 2.11 15.50 -3.82
N GLY A 156 1.59 14.68 -4.73
CA GLY A 156 0.37 14.97 -5.49
C GLY A 156 0.58 15.70 -6.82
N MET A 157 1.84 15.90 -7.23
CA MET A 157 2.18 16.37 -8.57
C MET A 157 1.73 15.35 -9.62
N GLY A 158 1.19 15.80 -10.76
CA GLY A 158 0.69 14.92 -11.82
C GLY A 158 -0.64 14.21 -11.54
N LEU A 159 -1.30 14.47 -10.41
CA LEU A 159 -2.70 14.08 -10.23
C LEU A 159 -3.57 14.86 -11.22
N ARG A 160 -4.48 14.18 -11.92
CA ARG A 160 -5.42 14.81 -12.85
C ARG A 160 -6.79 14.15 -12.73
N LEU A 161 -7.85 14.95 -12.86
CA LEU A 161 -9.22 14.46 -12.94
C LEU A 161 -9.64 14.46 -14.41
N PHE A 162 -10.37 13.44 -14.82
CA PHE A 162 -10.89 13.32 -16.18
C PHE A 162 -12.30 12.73 -16.19
N HIS A 163 -13.05 13.06 -17.24
CA HIS A 163 -14.42 12.59 -17.47
C HIS A 163 -14.55 11.86 -18.81
N THR A 164 -13.79 12.28 -19.82
CA THR A 164 -13.83 11.73 -21.18
C THR A 164 -12.54 11.04 -21.58
N LYS A 165 -12.56 10.28 -22.69
CA LYS A 165 -11.35 9.69 -23.28
C LYS A 165 -10.42 10.77 -23.79
N GLU A 166 -10.98 11.82 -24.37
CA GLU A 166 -10.24 12.98 -24.86
C GLU A 166 -9.53 13.72 -23.73
N ASP A 167 -10.16 13.87 -22.56
CA ASP A 167 -9.50 14.46 -21.38
C ASP A 167 -8.25 13.65 -20.99
N LEU A 168 -8.33 12.31 -20.99
CA LEU A 168 -7.21 11.45 -20.65
C LEU A 168 -6.09 11.55 -21.69
N GLN A 169 -6.43 11.59 -22.97
CA GLN A 169 -5.46 11.79 -24.06
C GLN A 169 -4.71 13.12 -23.89
N ASN A 170 -5.45 14.21 -23.62
CA ASN A 170 -4.88 15.54 -23.44
C ASN A 170 -3.92 15.57 -22.24
N ILE A 171 -4.25 14.88 -21.14
CA ILE A 171 -3.38 14.77 -19.96
C ILE A 171 -2.04 14.10 -20.30
N PHE A 172 -2.05 13.00 -21.05
CA PHE A 172 -0.80 12.33 -21.43
C PHE A 172 0.02 13.15 -22.43
N GLN A 173 -0.63 13.83 -23.37
CA GLN A 173 0.05 14.76 -24.28
C GLN A 173 0.69 15.95 -23.56
N GLU A 174 0.07 16.45 -22.48
CA GLU A 174 0.63 17.49 -21.61
C GLU A 174 1.91 16.98 -20.92
N PHE A 175 1.90 15.75 -20.39
CA PHE A 175 3.07 15.15 -19.74
C PHE A 175 4.25 14.95 -20.70
N GLU A 176 3.98 14.63 -21.97
CA GLU A 176 5.03 14.53 -22.98
C GLU A 176 5.62 15.89 -23.37
N GLN A 177 4.78 16.92 -23.49
CA GLN A 177 5.22 18.29 -23.81
C GLN A 177 6.09 18.87 -22.69
N ASP A 178 5.66 18.73 -21.43
CA ASP A 178 6.39 19.19 -20.26
C ASP A 178 7.79 18.54 -20.15
N GLU A 179 7.96 17.32 -20.67
CA GLU A 179 9.25 16.62 -20.72
C GLU A 179 10.14 17.05 -21.89
N SER A 180 9.56 17.40 -23.04
CA SER A 180 10.34 17.92 -24.17
C SER A 180 10.96 19.30 -23.88
N ASP A 181 10.25 20.15 -23.12
CA ASP A 181 10.69 21.51 -22.79
C ASP A 181 11.86 21.54 -21.79
N VAL A 182 12.06 20.47 -21.00
CA VAL A 182 13.17 20.36 -20.05
C VAL A 182 14.46 19.82 -20.68
N GLU A 183 14.40 19.21 -21.87
CA GLU A 183 15.60 18.81 -22.61
C GLU A 183 16.28 19.99 -23.34
N ASP A 184 15.55 21.08 -23.61
CA ASP A 184 16.04 22.25 -24.35
C ASP A 184 16.66 23.36 -23.46
N VAL A 185 16.73 23.16 -22.13
CA VAL A 185 17.32 24.13 -21.20
C VAL A 185 18.78 23.77 -20.89
N ASP A 186 19.71 24.45 -21.56
CA ASP A 186 21.14 24.41 -21.26
C ASP A 186 21.42 24.58 -19.75
N ARG A 187 22.21 23.66 -19.21
CA ARG A 187 22.65 23.54 -17.80
C ARG A 187 23.04 24.87 -17.13
N CYS A 188 22.14 25.50 -16.36
CA CYS A 188 22.52 26.34 -15.21
C CYS A 188 21.36 26.54 -14.22
N ASP A 189 21.22 25.70 -13.18
CA ASP A 189 21.14 26.13 -11.76
C ASP A 189 21.07 24.92 -10.81
N GLU A 190 21.82 24.96 -9.70
CA GLU A 190 21.74 23.97 -8.62
C GLU A 190 20.51 24.25 -7.75
N GLY A 191 19.39 23.58 -8.03
CA GLY A 191 18.20 23.69 -7.20
C GLY A 191 17.16 22.60 -7.47
N THR A 192 17.16 21.55 -6.64
CA THR A 192 16.07 20.55 -6.50
C THR A 192 15.57 19.97 -7.83
N HIS A 193 16.43 19.23 -8.52
CA HIS A 193 16.02 18.46 -9.69
C HIS A 193 15.07 17.33 -9.27
N LEU A 194 13.85 17.37 -9.81
CA LEU A 194 12.98 16.22 -10.02
C LEU A 194 13.84 15.08 -10.56
N SER A 195 13.71 13.89 -9.99
CA SER A 195 14.34 12.69 -10.55
C SER A 195 13.77 12.46 -11.95
N PHE A 196 14.50 12.94 -12.96
CA PHE A 196 14.24 12.69 -14.37
C PHE A 196 14.25 11.17 -14.59
N ILE A 197 13.07 10.64 -14.88
CA ILE A 197 12.87 9.25 -15.31
C ILE A 197 13.16 9.23 -16.81
N ASP A 198 13.87 8.19 -17.26
CA ASP A 198 14.18 7.93 -18.66
C ASP A 198 12.89 7.93 -19.52
N PRO A 199 12.80 8.72 -20.60
CA PRO A 199 11.62 8.79 -21.48
C PRO A 199 11.27 7.45 -22.15
N SER A 200 12.16 6.45 -22.11
CA SER A 200 11.90 5.09 -22.58
C SER A 200 11.34 4.14 -21.51
N SER A 201 11.16 4.60 -20.27
CA SER A 201 10.64 3.77 -19.18
C SER A 201 9.12 3.84 -19.10
N PRO A 202 8.39 2.70 -19.11
CA PRO A 202 6.94 2.70 -19.07
C PRO A 202 6.44 3.40 -17.79
N ARG A 203 5.52 4.35 -17.96
CA ARG A 203 4.91 5.05 -16.83
C ARG A 203 3.84 4.17 -16.22
N LEU A 204 4.17 3.40 -15.19
CA LEU A 204 3.13 2.77 -14.38
C LEU A 204 2.26 3.86 -13.75
N THR A 205 1.03 3.98 -14.25
CA THR A 205 0.03 4.92 -13.81
C THR A 205 -1.21 4.13 -13.42
N SER A 206 -1.97 4.58 -12.43
CA SER A 206 -3.24 3.95 -12.11
C SER A 206 -4.36 4.97 -12.24
N SER A 207 -5.39 4.62 -13.00
CA SER A 207 -6.66 5.35 -13.02
C SER A 207 -7.56 4.78 -11.93
N LYS A 208 -8.12 5.64 -11.09
CA LYS A 208 -9.09 5.25 -10.05
C LYS A 208 -10.41 5.93 -10.28
N GLU A 209 -11.49 5.21 -10.00
CA GLU A 209 -12.82 5.81 -9.89
C GLU A 209 -12.78 6.94 -8.83
N TYR A 210 -13.16 8.14 -9.24
CA TYR A 210 -13.27 9.28 -8.35
C TYR A 210 -14.60 9.23 -7.61
N LEU A 211 -14.55 9.45 -6.30
CA LEU A 211 -15.77 9.47 -5.49
C LEU A 211 -16.51 10.79 -5.66
N GLY A 212 -17.59 10.77 -6.44
CA GLY A 212 -18.47 11.92 -6.69
C GLY A 212 -19.37 12.32 -5.51
N SER A 213 -19.56 11.45 -4.51
CA SER A 213 -20.40 11.70 -3.33
C SER A 213 -19.67 11.45 -1.99
N PRO A 214 -18.61 12.22 -1.68
CA PRO A 214 -17.94 12.11 -0.39
C PRO A 214 -18.85 12.57 0.76
N LEU A 215 -18.64 12.03 1.95
CA LEU A 215 -19.16 12.60 3.18
C LEU A 215 -18.49 13.95 3.43
N LEU A 216 -19.31 15.00 3.51
CA LEU A 216 -18.88 16.37 3.77
C LEU A 216 -19.27 16.80 5.18
N LEU A 217 -18.30 17.31 5.92
CA LEU A 217 -18.44 17.85 7.28
C LEU A 217 -17.62 19.15 7.36
N ASP A 218 -17.97 20.02 8.31
CA ASP A 218 -17.18 21.23 8.60
C ASP A 218 -16.37 21.04 9.90
N PRO A 219 -15.02 21.05 9.85
CA PRO A 219 -14.19 20.92 11.05
C PRO A 219 -14.32 22.11 12.02
N ALA A 220 -14.95 23.22 11.61
CA ALA A 220 -15.22 24.37 12.47
C ALA A 220 -16.39 24.14 13.45
N GLU A 221 -17.26 23.15 13.21
CA GLU A 221 -18.34 22.79 14.14
C GLU A 221 -17.84 22.13 15.42
N ALA A 222 -16.64 21.55 15.37
CA ALA A 222 -15.93 21.02 16.51
C ALA A 222 -14.70 21.91 16.79
N PRO A 223 -14.90 23.11 17.38
CA PRO A 223 -13.82 24.05 17.62
C PRO A 223 -12.80 23.48 18.60
N LEU A 224 -11.52 23.76 18.34
CA LEU A 224 -10.40 23.31 19.19
C LEU A 224 -10.30 24.11 20.50
N ASP A 225 -10.75 25.36 20.45
CA ASP A 225 -10.84 26.27 21.60
C ASP A 225 -12.31 26.44 22.01
N ASP A 226 -12.58 27.11 23.15
CA ASP A 226 -13.93 27.55 23.55
C ASP A 226 -14.53 28.62 22.59
N ALA A 227 -14.11 28.63 21.33
CA ALA A 227 -14.62 29.48 20.28
C ALA A 227 -16.10 29.17 20.02
N PRO A 228 -16.91 30.20 19.71
CA PRO A 228 -18.31 29.99 19.40
C PRO A 228 -18.46 29.15 18.14
N ILE A 229 -19.31 28.12 18.23
CA ILE A 229 -19.69 27.26 17.10
C ILE A 229 -20.33 28.16 16.02
N PRO A 230 -19.90 28.07 14.75
CA PRO A 230 -20.50 28.82 13.65
C PRO A 230 -22.01 28.56 13.53
N LEU A 231 -22.75 29.56 13.04
CA LEU A 231 -24.16 29.39 12.71
C LEU A 231 -24.31 28.37 11.57
N ALA A 232 -25.41 27.62 11.55
CA ALA A 232 -25.67 26.59 10.54
C ALA A 232 -25.67 27.14 9.10
N SER A 233 -25.93 28.44 8.93
CA SER A 233 -25.88 29.14 7.63
C SER A 233 -24.47 29.34 7.07
N ASP A 234 -23.46 29.30 7.94
CA ASP A 234 -22.08 29.68 7.63
C ASP A 234 -21.17 28.44 7.49
N LEU A 235 -21.77 27.25 7.55
CA LEU A 235 -21.07 25.97 7.47
C LEU A 235 -20.74 25.60 6.03
N HIS A 236 -19.53 25.07 5.84
CA HIS A 236 -19.02 24.67 4.55
C HIS A 236 -18.57 23.20 4.57
N GLY A 237 -19.06 22.42 3.61
CA GLY A 237 -18.72 21.00 3.50
C GLY A 237 -17.29 20.81 3.01
N HIS A 238 -16.41 20.27 3.86
CA HIS A 238 -15.06 19.90 3.48
C HIS A 238 -14.96 18.39 3.23
N LYS A 239 -14.16 18.01 2.22
CA LYS A 239 -13.83 16.60 1.97
C LYS A 239 -12.76 16.18 2.97
N PHE A 240 -12.81 14.94 3.45
CA PHE A 240 -11.76 14.40 4.32
C PHE A 240 -11.48 12.94 3.98
N HIS A 241 -10.29 12.49 4.39
CA HIS A 241 -9.95 11.07 4.42
C HIS A 241 -9.67 10.65 5.87
N LEU A 242 -9.90 9.38 6.17
CA LEU A 242 -9.59 8.77 7.45
C LEU A 242 -8.20 8.14 7.36
N ARG A 243 -7.30 8.54 8.26
CA ARG A 243 -6.04 7.85 8.53
C ARG A 243 -6.24 6.90 9.69
N VAL A 244 -6.11 5.61 9.40
CA VAL A 244 -6.22 4.51 10.36
C VAL A 244 -4.84 3.89 10.52
N TYR A 245 -4.37 3.72 11.76
CA TYR A 245 -3.15 2.96 12.01
C TYR A 245 -3.51 1.50 12.26
N CYS A 246 -2.80 0.58 11.60
CA CYS A 246 -2.90 -0.85 11.91
C CYS A 246 -1.51 -1.46 12.07
N VAL A 247 -1.44 -2.53 12.84
CA VAL A 247 -0.21 -3.27 13.09
C VAL A 247 -0.46 -4.71 12.72
N ALA A 248 0.29 -5.23 11.75
CA ALA A 248 0.29 -6.64 11.44
C ALA A 248 1.45 -7.31 12.19
N SER A 249 1.19 -8.37 12.94
CA SER A 249 2.20 -9.10 13.73
C SER A 249 2.15 -10.60 13.42
N GLY A 250 3.32 -11.19 13.19
CA GLY A 250 3.49 -12.61 12.92
C GLY A 250 2.89 -13.04 11.57
N ALA A 251 2.37 -14.28 11.53
CA ALA A 251 1.86 -14.89 10.29
C ALA A 251 0.38 -15.36 10.38
N ILE A 252 -0.64 -14.51 10.36
CA ILE A 252 -0.69 -13.05 10.48
C ILE A 252 -1.80 -12.70 11.47
N LYS A 253 -1.55 -11.75 12.36
CA LYS A 253 -2.58 -11.10 13.19
C LYS A 253 -2.58 -9.62 12.86
N VAL A 254 -3.74 -9.03 12.59
CA VAL A 254 -3.87 -7.62 12.25
C VAL A 254 -4.64 -6.91 13.36
N TYR A 255 -4.02 -5.90 13.96
CA TYR A 255 -4.61 -5.07 15.00
C TYR A 255 -4.92 -3.70 14.42
N VAL A 256 -6.15 -3.22 14.59
CA VAL A 256 -6.57 -1.88 14.16
C VAL A 256 -6.57 -0.98 15.39
N TYR A 257 -5.95 0.19 15.27
CA TYR A 257 -5.94 1.17 16.35
C TYR A 257 -7.22 1.99 16.33
N GLU A 258 -7.91 2.08 17.47
CA GLU A 258 -9.27 2.63 17.56
C GLU A 258 -9.35 4.16 17.36
N ARG A 259 -8.24 4.88 17.58
CA ARG A 259 -8.19 6.34 17.47
C ARG A 259 -7.92 6.74 16.02
N ILE A 260 -8.98 6.79 15.22
CA ILE A 260 -8.95 7.15 13.80
C ILE A 260 -8.86 8.68 13.65
N LEU A 261 -8.00 9.14 12.75
CA LEU A 261 -7.84 10.55 12.41
C LEU A 261 -8.62 10.89 11.14
N ALA A 262 -9.28 12.04 11.09
CA ALA A 262 -9.90 12.62 9.92
C ALA A 262 -9.08 13.84 9.46
N LEU A 263 -8.64 13.82 8.20
CA LEU A 263 -7.78 14.83 7.59
C LEU A 263 -8.54 15.53 6.47
N PHE A 264 -8.86 16.80 6.68
CA PHE A 264 -9.74 17.62 5.85
C PHE A 264 -9.01 18.35 4.71
N SER A 265 -9.71 18.60 3.61
CA SER A 265 -9.27 19.48 2.52
C SER A 265 -9.19 20.93 3.00
N ALA A 266 -8.24 21.70 2.46
CA ALA A 266 -8.08 23.10 2.83
C ALA A 266 -9.28 23.95 2.39
N LEU A 267 -9.86 23.62 1.23
CA LEU A 267 -10.98 24.34 0.64
C LEU A 267 -12.29 23.53 0.73
N PRO A 268 -13.45 24.21 0.81
CA PRO A 268 -14.76 23.58 0.75
C PRO A 268 -14.95 22.79 -0.55
N TYR A 269 -15.56 21.62 -0.45
CA TYR A 269 -15.80 20.74 -1.58
C TYR A 269 -16.77 21.35 -2.58
N THR A 270 -16.36 21.35 -3.84
CA THR A 270 -17.22 21.55 -5.01
C THR A 270 -17.23 20.25 -5.81
N SER A 271 -18.34 19.95 -6.48
CA SER A 271 -18.33 18.84 -7.44
C SER A 271 -17.46 19.23 -8.64
N PRO A 272 -16.64 18.32 -9.21
CA PRO A 272 -16.00 18.58 -10.48
C PRO A 272 -17.05 18.95 -11.54
N SER A 273 -16.80 20.03 -12.29
CA SER A 273 -17.68 20.48 -13.35
C SER A 273 -16.86 20.91 -14.56
N THR A 274 -17.27 20.50 -15.74
CA THR A 274 -16.64 20.80 -17.04
C THR A 274 -16.89 22.24 -17.51
N SER A 275 -17.03 23.22 -16.60
CA SER A 275 -17.37 24.60 -16.98
C SER A 275 -16.22 25.27 -17.72
N ALA A 276 -16.38 25.36 -19.05
CA ALA A 276 -15.72 26.25 -19.96
C ALA A 276 -15.82 27.71 -19.47
N ASN A 277 -14.68 28.33 -19.11
CA ASN A 277 -14.37 29.77 -19.12
C ASN A 277 -13.33 30.16 -18.05
N SER A 278 -12.19 29.49 -18.03
CA SER A 278 -10.96 30.09 -17.48
C SER A 278 -9.82 29.56 -18.34
N GLU A 279 -9.04 30.47 -18.90
CA GLU A 279 -7.88 30.23 -19.77
C GLU A 279 -6.69 29.62 -19.00
N ALA A 280 -6.98 28.75 -18.03
CA ALA A 280 -6.04 27.92 -17.28
C ALA A 280 -6.65 26.51 -17.26
N SER A 281 -6.12 25.64 -18.11
CA SER A 281 -6.34 24.19 -18.10
C SER A 281 -6.07 23.64 -16.68
N GLY A 282 -7.11 23.39 -15.91
CA GLY A 282 -6.97 22.71 -14.62
C GLY A 282 -8.18 22.84 -13.71
N ILE A 283 -8.82 21.72 -13.38
CA ILE A 283 -9.71 21.63 -12.22
C ILE A 283 -8.86 21.92 -10.98
N ASP A 284 -9.33 22.80 -10.08
CA ASP A 284 -8.61 23.08 -8.84
C ASP A 284 -8.58 21.84 -7.93
N LEU A 285 -7.43 21.16 -7.94
CA LEU A 285 -7.21 19.92 -7.19
C LEU A 285 -7.15 20.18 -5.67
N ALA A 286 -6.89 21.40 -5.21
CA ALA A 286 -6.80 21.71 -3.77
C ALA A 286 -8.14 21.47 -3.03
N VAL A 287 -9.27 21.54 -3.75
CA VAL A 287 -10.61 21.24 -3.24
C VAL A 287 -10.82 19.73 -3.06
N HIS A 288 -10.13 18.91 -3.85
CA HIS A 288 -10.36 17.47 -3.94
C HIS A 288 -9.29 16.63 -3.25
N LEU A 289 -8.12 17.21 -2.98
CA LEU A 289 -6.98 16.57 -2.34
C LEU A 289 -6.94 16.89 -0.85
N THR A 290 -6.80 15.83 -0.07
CA THR A 290 -6.75 15.87 1.40
C THR A 290 -5.34 15.63 1.94
N ASN A 291 -4.33 15.69 1.06
CA ASN A 291 -2.95 15.34 1.42
C ASN A 291 -2.33 16.45 2.28
N THR A 292 -1.88 16.10 3.48
CA THR A 292 -1.40 17.07 4.47
C THR A 292 -0.17 17.85 4.02
N SER A 293 0.66 17.27 3.13
CA SER A 293 1.82 17.96 2.55
C SER A 293 1.45 19.16 1.68
N LEU A 294 0.22 19.21 1.15
CA LEU A 294 -0.31 20.31 0.34
C LEU A 294 -1.08 21.35 1.19
N GLN A 295 -1.18 21.14 2.51
CA GLN A 295 -2.12 21.84 3.39
C GLN A 295 -1.45 22.66 4.49
N THR A 296 -0.19 23.05 4.27
CA THR A 296 0.65 23.82 5.21
C THR A 296 -0.01 25.07 5.78
N GLU A 297 -1.04 25.63 5.13
CA GLU A 297 -1.73 26.86 5.56
C GLU A 297 -2.78 26.68 6.68
N ARG A 298 -3.41 25.50 6.86
CA ARG A 298 -4.44 25.29 7.89
C ARG A 298 -3.92 24.69 9.21
N GLY A 299 -2.67 24.23 9.26
CA GLY A 299 -2.04 23.71 10.48
C GLY A 299 -2.88 22.61 11.19
N GLU A 300 -2.96 22.67 12.51
CA GLU A 300 -3.70 21.71 13.36
C GLU A 300 -5.22 21.70 13.12
N ALA A 301 -5.78 22.74 12.49
CA ALA A 301 -7.22 22.85 12.27
C ALA A 301 -7.74 21.83 11.24
N GLY A 302 -6.86 21.28 10.39
CA GLY A 302 -7.22 20.29 9.37
C GLY A 302 -7.28 18.83 9.86
N VAL A 303 -6.80 18.54 11.07
CA VAL A 303 -6.74 17.18 11.62
C VAL A 303 -7.65 17.06 12.86
N ARG A 304 -8.59 16.12 12.83
CA ARG A 304 -9.52 15.83 13.94
C ARG A 304 -9.51 14.35 14.26
N MET A 305 -9.86 13.98 15.49
CA MET A 305 -10.23 12.58 15.75
C MET A 305 -11.63 12.33 15.19
N LEU A 306 -11.89 11.15 14.64
CA LEU A 306 -13.21 10.79 14.13
C LEU A 306 -14.29 10.90 15.22
N ASP A 307 -13.94 10.55 16.46
CA ASP A 307 -14.85 10.67 17.61
C ASP A 307 -15.19 12.13 17.98
N GLU A 308 -14.34 13.11 17.62
CA GLU A 308 -14.62 14.55 17.83
C GLU A 308 -15.72 15.08 16.90
N LEU A 309 -15.99 14.38 15.78
CA LEU A 309 -16.94 14.80 14.77
C LEU A 309 -18.38 14.36 15.07
N VAL A 310 -18.60 13.63 16.16
CA VAL A 310 -19.95 13.22 16.59
C VAL A 310 -20.77 14.46 16.94
N GLY A 311 -21.91 14.62 16.27
CA GLY A 311 -22.81 15.76 16.41
C GLY A 311 -22.69 16.81 15.31
N CYS A 312 -21.65 16.77 14.47
CA CYS A 312 -21.50 17.67 13.33
C CYS A 312 -22.59 17.43 12.27
N HIS A 313 -22.95 18.48 11.54
CA HIS A 313 -23.93 18.39 10.46
C HIS A 313 -23.33 17.72 9.21
N VAL A 314 -24.12 16.83 8.62
CA VAL A 314 -23.81 16.13 7.37
C VAL A 314 -24.21 17.02 6.20
N LEU A 315 -23.23 17.75 5.67
CA LEU A 315 -23.42 18.76 4.62
C LEU A 315 -23.46 18.15 3.20
N SER A 316 -23.25 16.84 3.10
CA SER A 316 -23.42 16.07 1.85
C SER A 316 -24.88 15.68 1.57
N ALA A 317 -25.79 15.86 2.54
CA ALA A 317 -27.22 15.63 2.36
C ALA A 317 -27.94 16.92 1.92
N ALA A 318 -28.93 16.79 1.02
CA ALA A 318 -29.85 17.90 0.75
C ALA A 318 -30.61 18.28 2.03
N PRO A 319 -30.89 19.58 2.26
CA PRO A 319 -31.67 20.02 3.40
C PRO A 319 -33.04 19.34 3.50
N VAL A 320 -33.36 18.76 4.66
CA VAL A 320 -34.69 18.17 4.87
C VAL A 320 -35.69 19.28 5.21
N PRO A 321 -36.79 19.44 4.45
CA PRO A 321 -37.86 20.36 4.82
C PRO A 321 -38.54 19.84 6.10
N ARG A 322 -38.68 20.68 7.13
CA ARG A 322 -39.43 20.31 8.34
C ARG A 322 -40.84 19.85 7.99
N GLN A 323 -41.24 18.66 8.46
CA GLN A 323 -42.65 18.26 8.50
C GLN A 323 -43.43 19.32 9.29
N ARG A 324 -44.48 19.89 8.69
CA ARG A 324 -45.41 20.79 9.38
C ARG A 324 -45.92 20.09 10.63
N GLN A 325 -45.51 20.53 11.82
CA GLN A 325 -46.25 20.20 13.03
C GLN A 325 -47.71 20.61 12.81
N PRO A 326 -48.70 19.78 13.18
CA PRO A 326 -50.10 20.18 13.07
C PRO A 326 -50.27 21.48 13.85
N ALA A 327 -50.83 22.48 13.17
CA ALA A 327 -51.05 23.80 13.72
C ALA A 327 -51.69 23.68 15.10
N ARG A 328 -51.09 24.32 16.11
CA ARG A 328 -51.76 24.53 17.40
C ARG A 328 -53.17 25.11 17.13
N PRO A 329 -54.19 24.73 17.92
CA PRO A 329 -55.57 25.12 17.65
C PRO A 329 -55.70 26.65 17.55
N PRO A 330 -56.65 27.16 16.73
CA PRO A 330 -56.71 28.58 16.44
C PRO A 330 -56.94 29.38 17.71
N TYR A 331 -56.00 30.27 18.03
CA TYR A 331 -56.20 31.32 19.02
C TYR A 331 -57.43 32.16 18.63
N ALA A 332 -58.23 32.55 19.62
CA ALA A 332 -59.46 33.31 19.45
C ALA A 332 -59.23 34.61 18.64
N MET A 333 -60.18 34.93 17.76
CA MET A 333 -60.18 36.15 16.93
C MET A 333 -59.87 37.41 17.76
N GLY A 334 -58.78 38.11 17.46
CA GLY A 334 -58.52 39.45 17.99
C GLY A 334 -57.06 39.81 18.33
N GLN A 335 -56.11 38.87 18.34
CA GLN A 335 -54.70 39.20 18.54
C GLN A 335 -53.98 39.41 17.20
N ALA A 336 -53.42 40.60 17.01
CA ALA A 336 -52.57 40.91 15.87
C ALA A 336 -51.33 39.99 15.89
N LEU A 337 -51.05 39.34 14.76
CA LEU A 337 -49.81 38.58 14.56
C LEU A 337 -48.62 39.52 14.68
N ASP A 338 -47.70 39.21 15.58
CA ASP A 338 -46.43 39.91 15.70
C ASP A 338 -45.63 39.75 14.38
N PRO A 339 -45.31 40.85 13.66
CA PRO A 339 -44.53 40.79 12.43
C PRO A 339 -43.15 40.15 12.60
N GLU A 340 -42.56 40.20 13.81
CA GLU A 340 -41.28 39.56 14.11
C GLU A 340 -41.43 38.04 14.24
N ALA A 341 -42.50 37.55 14.86
CA ALA A 341 -42.79 36.11 14.93
C ALA A 341 -43.06 35.51 13.54
N VAL A 342 -43.68 36.27 12.63
CA VAL A 342 -43.92 35.86 11.24
C VAL A 342 -42.63 35.89 10.40
N ARG A 343 -41.71 36.83 10.65
CA ARG A 343 -40.37 36.86 10.03
C ARG A 343 -39.45 35.76 10.55
N ALA A 344 -39.49 35.46 11.84
CA ALA A 344 -38.78 34.34 12.46
C ALA A 344 -39.30 32.99 11.94
N ALA A 345 -40.61 32.85 11.74
CA ALA A 345 -41.21 31.67 11.10
C ALA A 345 -40.91 31.54 9.60
N ARG A 346 -40.42 32.60 8.94
CA ARG A 346 -39.96 32.61 7.53
C ARG A 346 -38.46 32.33 7.39
N ARG A 347 -37.65 32.61 8.42
CA ARG A 347 -36.25 32.14 8.53
C ARG A 347 -36.24 30.71 9.07
N GLN A 348 -36.81 29.77 8.31
CA GLN A 348 -36.67 28.35 8.64
C GLN A 348 -35.32 27.90 8.10
N GLU A 349 -34.34 27.78 8.99
CA GLU A 349 -33.03 27.27 8.61
C GLU A 349 -33.13 25.80 8.19
N PRO A 350 -32.43 25.39 7.11
CA PRO A 350 -32.35 24.00 6.68
C PRO A 350 -31.79 23.12 7.81
N GLN A 351 -32.51 22.06 8.21
CA GLN A 351 -31.98 21.07 9.15
C GLN A 351 -31.23 20.00 8.36
N HIS A 352 -29.91 19.97 8.51
CA HIS A 352 -29.06 18.88 8.04
C HIS A 352 -29.10 17.71 9.05
N PRO A 353 -29.00 16.45 8.59
CA PRO A 353 -28.82 15.32 9.50
C PRO A 353 -27.48 15.43 10.23
N ILE A 354 -27.39 14.90 11.43
CA ILE A 354 -26.17 14.92 12.25
C ILE A 354 -25.43 13.58 12.18
N LEU A 355 -24.11 13.62 12.35
CA LEU A 355 -23.29 12.42 12.50
C LEU A 355 -23.47 11.86 13.91
N THR A 356 -24.02 10.65 14.04
CA THR A 356 -24.29 10.04 15.34
C THR A 356 -23.12 9.16 15.81
N LYS A 357 -23.12 8.80 17.10
CA LYS A 357 -22.15 7.85 17.64
C LYS A 357 -22.31 6.45 17.01
N GLU A 358 -23.53 6.04 16.71
CA GLU A 358 -23.80 4.77 16.03
C GLU A 358 -23.22 4.76 14.61
N ASP A 359 -23.31 5.88 13.88
CA ASP A 359 -22.69 6.03 12.57
C ASP A 359 -21.15 5.86 12.66
N VAL A 360 -20.50 6.46 13.67
CA VAL A 360 -19.05 6.35 13.86
C VAL A 360 -18.61 4.93 14.21
N GLU A 361 -19.35 4.23 15.07
CA GLU A 361 -19.06 2.83 15.40
C GLU A 361 -19.27 1.89 14.20
N ASP A 362 -20.28 2.15 13.36
CA ASP A 362 -20.45 1.43 12.09
C ASP A 362 -19.28 1.67 11.14
N LEU A 363 -18.81 2.93 10.99
CA LEU A 363 -17.61 3.25 10.21
C LEU A 363 -16.36 2.50 10.71
N LYS A 364 -16.14 2.45 12.04
CA LYS A 364 -15.03 1.68 12.63
C LYS A 364 -15.15 0.18 12.32
N SER A 365 -16.36 -0.38 12.41
CA SER A 365 -16.63 -1.78 12.07
C SER A 365 -16.36 -2.06 10.58
N GLN A 366 -16.80 -1.16 9.69
CA GLN A 366 -16.52 -1.26 8.25
C GLN A 366 -15.02 -1.21 7.95
N VAL A 367 -14.27 -0.30 8.59
CA VAL A 367 -12.80 -0.22 8.48
C VAL A 367 -12.17 -1.57 8.85
N GLY A 368 -12.54 -2.14 9.99
CA GLY A 368 -12.03 -3.45 10.43
C GLY A 368 -12.33 -4.58 9.44
N ALA A 369 -13.55 -4.63 8.90
CA ALA A 369 -13.97 -5.63 7.93
C ALA A 369 -13.24 -5.49 6.58
N VAL A 370 -13.12 -4.28 6.05
CA VAL A 370 -12.39 -3.98 4.80
C VAL A 370 -10.90 -4.31 4.96
N LEU A 371 -10.28 -3.91 6.08
CA LEU A 371 -8.88 -4.27 6.36
C LEU A 371 -8.69 -5.77 6.44
N GLY A 372 -9.56 -6.47 7.19
CA GLY A 372 -9.48 -7.92 7.34
C GLY A 372 -9.51 -8.66 6.01
N GLU A 373 -10.42 -8.29 5.11
CA GLU A 373 -10.47 -8.87 3.76
C GLU A 373 -9.28 -8.45 2.89
N THR A 374 -8.79 -7.21 3.03
CA THR A 374 -7.61 -6.73 2.29
C THR A 374 -6.36 -7.53 2.63
N PHE A 375 -6.11 -7.81 3.91
CA PHE A 375 -4.97 -8.63 4.33
C PHE A 375 -5.14 -10.10 3.93
N LYS A 376 -6.36 -10.66 3.93
CA LYS A 376 -6.62 -12.00 3.37
C LYS A 376 -6.28 -12.05 1.88
N ALA A 377 -6.71 -11.06 1.12
CA ALA A 377 -6.37 -10.93 -0.30
C ALA A 377 -4.85 -10.90 -0.50
N ALA A 378 -4.12 -10.13 0.32
CA ALA A 378 -2.66 -10.06 0.25
C ALA A 378 -2.00 -11.41 0.53
N VAL A 379 -2.44 -12.13 1.56
CA VAL A 379 -1.90 -13.47 1.90
C VAL A 379 -2.15 -14.49 0.80
N GLU A 380 -3.28 -14.42 0.09
CA GLU A 380 -3.52 -15.28 -1.08
C GLU A 380 -2.57 -14.99 -2.26
N MET A 381 -1.95 -13.80 -2.30
CA MET A 381 -0.89 -13.46 -3.24
C MET A 381 0.50 -13.63 -2.62
N SER A 382 0.84 -14.86 -2.25
CA SER A 382 2.07 -15.21 -1.52
C SER A 382 3.39 -14.81 -2.20
N VAL A 383 3.38 -14.51 -3.50
CA VAL A 383 4.58 -14.00 -4.22
C VAL A 383 4.86 -12.52 -3.88
N HIS A 384 3.84 -11.78 -3.44
CA HIS A 384 3.92 -10.33 -3.26
C HIS A 384 3.66 -9.87 -1.82
N PHE A 385 3.14 -10.76 -0.97
CA PHE A 385 3.06 -10.56 0.48
C PHE A 385 3.36 -11.87 1.21
N GLN A 386 4.40 -11.85 2.06
CA GLN A 386 4.82 -13.02 2.84
C GLN A 386 4.95 -12.62 4.31
N PRO A 387 3.93 -12.93 5.15
CA PRO A 387 4.00 -12.61 6.55
C PRO A 387 4.94 -13.59 7.27
N LEU A 388 5.86 -13.05 8.08
CA LEU A 388 6.83 -13.82 8.85
C LEU A 388 6.43 -13.89 10.33
N PRO A 389 6.52 -15.06 10.99
CA PRO A 389 6.20 -15.20 12.41
C PRO A 389 7.00 -14.30 13.36
N ASN A 390 8.17 -13.84 12.91
CA ASN A 390 9.11 -13.02 13.65
C ASN A 390 9.26 -11.60 13.07
N ALA A 391 8.19 -11.10 12.46
CA ALA A 391 8.08 -9.71 12.05
C ALA A 391 6.77 -9.11 12.58
N PHE A 392 6.78 -7.80 12.76
CA PHE A 392 5.57 -6.99 12.89
C PHE A 392 5.76 -5.72 12.06
N GLU A 393 4.69 -5.08 11.62
CA GLU A 393 4.79 -3.87 10.80
C GLU A 393 3.64 -2.92 11.06
N LEU A 394 3.96 -1.62 11.16
CA LEU A 394 2.99 -0.53 11.28
C LEU A 394 2.63 0.00 9.89
N TYR A 395 1.33 0.02 9.61
CA TYR A 395 0.76 0.62 8.41
C TYR A 395 -0.11 1.83 8.76
N GLY A 396 -0.07 2.85 7.92
CA GLY A 396 -1.08 3.91 7.86
C GLY A 396 -1.98 3.67 6.66
N ILE A 397 -3.27 3.49 6.91
CA ILE A 397 -4.26 3.20 5.88
C ILE A 397 -5.14 4.41 5.68
N ASP A 398 -5.31 4.79 4.42
CA ASP A 398 -6.15 5.91 4.03
C ASP A 398 -7.48 5.40 3.47
N PHE A 399 -8.56 5.86 4.08
CA PHE A 399 -9.92 5.60 3.63
C PHE A 399 -10.62 6.91 3.28
N VAL A 400 -11.58 6.85 2.37
CA VAL A 400 -12.57 7.92 2.17
C VAL A 400 -13.95 7.39 2.53
N VAL A 401 -14.81 8.26 3.06
CA VAL A 401 -16.20 7.90 3.35
C VAL A 401 -17.09 8.43 2.25
N ALA A 402 -17.81 7.52 1.59
CA ALA A 402 -18.89 7.84 0.68
C ALA A 402 -20.20 7.99 1.45
N HIS A 403 -21.03 8.93 1.02
CA HIS A 403 -22.38 9.11 1.53
C HIS A 403 -23.38 8.89 0.40
N ASP A 404 -24.29 7.93 0.61
CA ASP A 404 -25.45 7.74 -0.25
C ASP A 404 -26.69 8.20 0.52
N PRO A 405 -27.28 9.37 0.17
CA PRO A 405 -28.46 9.88 0.85
C PRO A 405 -29.74 9.14 0.45
N SER A 406 -29.70 8.21 -0.50
CA SER A 406 -30.87 7.48 -0.94
C SER A 406 -31.40 6.56 0.17
N PRO A 407 -32.72 6.56 0.45
CA PRO A 407 -33.31 5.64 1.43
C PRO A 407 -33.27 4.16 0.97
N GLU A 408 -32.98 3.91 -0.31
CA GLU A 408 -32.80 2.58 -0.88
C GLU A 408 -31.34 2.08 -0.79
N ALA A 409 -30.42 2.94 -0.34
CA ALA A 409 -29.02 2.59 -0.20
C ALA A 409 -28.83 1.48 0.84
N PRO A 410 -27.98 0.48 0.56
CA PRO A 410 -27.74 -0.62 1.51
C PRO A 410 -27.09 -0.13 2.81
N GLN A 411 -26.32 0.96 2.75
CA GLN A 411 -25.67 1.62 3.89
C GLN A 411 -25.67 3.13 3.65
N LYS A 412 -25.92 3.89 4.71
CA LYS A 412 -25.90 5.37 4.71
C LYS A 412 -24.49 5.89 4.40
N PHE A 413 -23.50 5.39 5.13
CA PHE A 413 -22.09 5.72 4.92
C PHE A 413 -21.32 4.47 4.54
N GLN A 414 -20.41 4.61 3.58
CA GLN A 414 -19.58 3.51 3.10
C GLN A 414 -18.11 3.90 3.10
N VAL A 415 -17.31 3.10 3.80
CA VAL A 415 -15.85 3.26 3.85
C VAL A 415 -15.23 2.68 2.57
N LYS A 416 -14.37 3.46 1.91
CA LYS A 416 -13.62 3.04 0.72
C LYS A 416 -12.12 3.18 0.93
N LEU A 417 -11.38 2.09 0.82
CA LEU A 417 -9.92 2.02 0.92
C LEU A 417 -9.27 2.72 -0.27
N LEU A 418 -8.34 3.64 0.00
CA LEU A 418 -7.59 4.35 -1.04
C LEU A 418 -6.19 3.77 -1.24
N GLU A 419 -5.47 3.56 -0.14
CA GLU A 419 -4.09 3.11 -0.12
C GLU A 419 -3.66 2.62 1.27
N VAL A 420 -2.62 1.78 1.28
CA VAL A 420 -1.94 1.29 2.48
C VAL A 420 -0.50 1.79 2.39
N ASN A 421 -0.05 2.52 3.41
CA ASN A 421 1.28 3.10 3.46
C ASN A 421 2.09 2.40 4.55
N SER A 422 3.21 1.76 4.18
CA SER A 422 4.24 1.37 5.14
C SER A 422 4.98 2.59 5.66
N GLU A 423 5.50 2.53 6.88
CA GLU A 423 6.25 3.63 7.50
C GLU A 423 5.49 4.96 7.38
N PRO A 424 4.24 5.01 7.88
CA PRO A 424 3.39 6.17 7.65
C PRO A 424 4.02 7.43 8.24
N ALA A 425 3.90 8.55 7.51
CA ALA A 425 4.34 9.86 7.98
C ALA A 425 3.49 10.32 9.18
N ILE A 426 3.90 9.94 10.39
CA ILE A 426 3.22 10.28 11.65
C ILE A 426 3.44 11.73 12.09
N GLU A 427 4.43 12.42 11.52
CA GLU A 427 4.74 13.82 11.87
C GLU A 427 3.60 14.78 11.48
N LEU A 428 2.70 14.34 10.59
CA LEU A 428 1.56 15.08 10.09
C LEU A 428 0.39 15.16 11.09
N THR A 429 0.44 14.42 12.20
CA THR A 429 -0.64 14.36 13.20
C THR A 429 -0.74 15.62 14.07
N GLY A 430 0.28 16.49 14.05
CA GLY A 430 0.32 17.76 14.77
C GLY A 430 0.59 17.63 16.28
N PRO A 431 1.15 18.66 16.94
CA PRO A 431 1.49 18.64 18.37
C PRO A 431 0.37 18.19 19.29
N ARG A 432 -0.87 18.70 19.10
CA ARG A 432 -2.05 18.38 19.92
C ARG A 432 -2.33 16.88 20.06
N LEU A 433 -2.13 16.13 18.98
CA LEU A 433 -2.48 14.71 18.90
C LEU A 433 -1.24 13.81 19.06
N THR A 434 -0.09 14.37 19.46
CA THR A 434 1.15 13.59 19.69
C THR A 434 0.95 12.47 20.72
N TRP A 435 0.10 12.68 21.72
CA TRP A 435 -0.20 11.66 22.74
C TRP A 435 -0.80 10.39 22.13
N ILE A 436 -1.52 10.50 21.00
CA ILE A 436 -2.08 9.35 20.27
C ILE A 436 -0.96 8.49 19.71
N LEU A 437 0.10 9.12 19.21
CA LEU A 437 1.28 8.44 18.70
C LEU A 437 2.06 7.77 19.85
N GLU A 438 2.21 8.47 20.98
CA GLU A 438 2.82 7.87 22.18
C GLU A 438 2.06 6.63 22.65
N ASP A 439 0.72 6.69 22.72
CA ASP A 439 -0.13 5.54 23.06
C ASP A 439 -0.04 4.42 22.02
N LEU A 440 0.02 4.75 20.73
CA LEU A 440 0.19 3.80 19.63
C LEU A 440 1.50 3.02 19.74
N PHE A 441 2.65 3.69 19.88
CA PHE A 441 3.96 3.03 19.99
C PHE A 441 4.08 2.22 21.28
N ASN A 442 3.56 2.72 22.40
CA ASN A 442 3.46 1.95 23.64
C ASN A 442 2.59 0.68 23.47
N SER A 443 1.49 0.79 22.74
CA SER A 443 0.61 -0.35 22.44
C SER A 443 1.29 -1.37 21.52
N ILE A 444 2.08 -0.92 20.53
CA ILE A 444 2.89 -1.82 19.68
C ILE A 444 3.90 -2.58 20.53
N ALA A 445 4.63 -1.89 21.41
CA ALA A 445 5.61 -2.52 22.29
C ALA A 445 4.96 -3.61 23.17
N LYS A 446 3.80 -3.33 23.78
CA LYS A 446 3.07 -4.30 24.62
C LYS A 446 2.42 -5.44 23.85
N THR A 447 1.95 -5.19 22.63
CA THR A 447 1.15 -6.17 21.86
C THR A 447 2.02 -7.05 20.96
N CYS A 448 3.12 -6.49 20.41
CA CYS A 448 3.95 -7.18 19.42
C CYS A 448 5.31 -7.60 20.00
N VAL A 449 5.97 -6.71 20.75
CA VAL A 449 7.35 -6.94 21.23
C VAL A 449 7.36 -7.78 22.51
N GLU A 450 6.60 -7.36 23.52
CA GLU A 450 6.57 -8.02 24.84
C GLU A 450 6.19 -9.52 24.77
N PRO A 451 5.18 -9.95 24.00
CA PRO A 451 4.82 -11.37 23.91
C PRO A 451 5.88 -12.22 23.23
N PHE A 452 6.64 -11.64 22.29
CA PHE A 452 7.68 -12.37 21.55
C PHE A 452 8.88 -12.73 22.43
N PHE A 453 9.28 -11.83 23.33
CA PHE A 453 10.39 -12.03 24.27
C PHE A 453 9.97 -12.57 25.64
N SER A 454 8.68 -12.79 25.86
CA SER A 454 8.15 -13.37 27.10
C SER A 454 8.17 -14.89 27.10
N SER A 455 8.27 -15.50 28.29
CA SER A 455 8.41 -16.94 28.51
C SER A 455 7.26 -17.75 27.91
N GLU A 456 6.05 -17.16 27.83
CA GLU A 456 4.86 -17.78 27.22
C GLU A 456 4.94 -17.87 25.69
N GLY A 457 5.65 -16.95 25.02
CA GLY A 457 5.93 -17.05 23.57
C GLY A 457 6.81 -18.25 23.22
N SER A 458 7.53 -18.80 24.21
CA SER A 458 8.31 -20.03 24.07
C SER A 458 7.44 -21.30 24.19
N LEU A 459 6.30 -21.25 24.89
CA LEU A 459 5.34 -22.36 25.07
C LEU A 459 4.32 -22.44 23.93
N ALA A 460 3.96 -21.31 23.31
CA ALA A 460 3.14 -21.28 22.10
C ALA A 460 3.85 -21.91 20.87
N ARG A 461 5.17 -22.14 20.95
CA ARG A 461 5.94 -22.93 19.96
C ARG A 461 5.88 -24.43 20.22
N SER A 462 5.49 -24.88 21.41
CA SER A 462 5.35 -26.30 21.77
C SER A 462 3.89 -26.80 21.80
N ASP A 463 2.91 -25.91 21.94
CA ASP A 463 1.47 -26.24 21.94
C ASP A 463 0.79 -26.00 20.58
N HIS A 464 1.42 -26.46 19.50
CA HIS A 464 0.62 -26.91 18.37
C HIS A 464 0.15 -28.34 18.67
N PRO A 465 -1.17 -28.59 18.79
CA PRO A 465 -1.66 -29.95 18.88
C PRO A 465 -1.27 -30.69 17.60
N GLN A 466 -0.36 -31.65 17.74
CA GLN A 466 -0.35 -32.80 16.86
C GLN A 466 -1.74 -33.44 16.95
N THR A 467 -2.33 -33.80 15.81
CA THR A 467 -3.67 -34.43 15.59
C THR A 467 -4.87 -33.49 15.78
N VAL A 468 -5.81 -33.26 14.83
CA VAL A 468 -6.28 -33.99 13.64
C VAL A 468 -6.81 -32.96 12.62
N TYR A 469 -6.08 -32.71 11.53
CA TYR A 469 -6.70 -32.42 10.23
C TYR A 469 -6.38 -33.60 9.33
N SER A 470 -7.23 -34.62 9.41
CA SER A 470 -7.36 -35.60 8.35
C SER A 470 -8.18 -34.94 7.23
N GLY A 471 -7.52 -34.50 6.16
CA GLY A 471 -8.17 -34.03 4.94
C GLY A 471 -7.66 -32.68 4.45
N PHE A 472 -6.84 -32.73 3.39
CA PHE A 472 -6.31 -31.62 2.59
C PHE A 472 -5.26 -30.72 3.24
N ALA A 473 -4.05 -31.29 3.40
CA ALA A 473 -2.82 -30.50 3.37
C ALA A 473 -2.65 -29.89 1.96
N MET A 474 -2.63 -28.57 1.84
CA MET A 474 -1.95 -27.92 0.71
C MET A 474 -0.46 -27.93 1.03
N THR A 475 0.29 -28.70 0.25
CA THR A 475 1.74 -28.80 0.28
C THR A 475 2.37 -27.42 0.08
N SER A 476 3.19 -26.99 1.03
CA SER A 476 4.19 -25.94 0.83
C SER A 476 5.12 -26.34 -0.32
N ASN A 477 5.15 -25.58 -1.42
CA ASN A 477 6.17 -25.76 -2.44
C ASN A 477 7.52 -25.33 -1.85
N ALA A 478 8.36 -26.29 -1.48
CA ALA A 478 9.79 -26.05 -1.34
C ALA A 478 10.31 -25.64 -2.73
N SER A 479 10.85 -24.43 -2.87
CA SER A 479 11.45 -23.98 -4.12
C SER A 479 12.71 -24.81 -4.39
N ASN A 480 12.74 -25.52 -5.52
CA ASN A 480 13.91 -26.28 -5.97
C ASN A 480 15.05 -25.40 -6.54
N VAL A 481 14.87 -24.07 -6.50
CA VAL A 481 15.82 -23.04 -6.91
C VAL A 481 16.81 -22.80 -5.76
N LEU A 482 18.09 -23.04 -6.04
CA LEU A 482 19.21 -22.87 -5.12
C LEU A 482 19.78 -21.44 -5.15
N PHE A 483 19.61 -20.74 -6.27
CA PHE A 483 20.13 -19.39 -6.48
C PHE A 483 19.37 -18.72 -7.63
N ASP A 484 19.10 -17.42 -7.52
CA ASP A 484 18.46 -16.61 -8.57
C ASP A 484 18.99 -15.18 -8.50
N ASP A 485 19.46 -14.65 -9.63
CA ASP A 485 20.00 -13.29 -9.71
C ASP A 485 20.08 -12.75 -11.15
N ILE A 486 20.26 -11.44 -11.28
CA ILE A 486 20.44 -10.73 -12.55
C ILE A 486 21.91 -10.35 -12.74
N PHE A 487 22.49 -10.86 -13.82
CA PHE A 487 23.89 -10.60 -14.20
C PHE A 487 23.97 -9.66 -15.39
N THR A 488 24.93 -8.75 -15.36
CA THR A 488 25.30 -7.91 -16.52
C THR A 488 26.56 -8.46 -17.17
N ILE A 489 26.52 -8.71 -18.48
CA ILE A 489 27.66 -9.27 -19.23
C ILE A 489 28.72 -8.18 -19.42
N ASN A 490 29.90 -8.43 -18.88
CA ASN A 490 31.05 -7.52 -18.99
C ASN A 490 31.87 -7.80 -20.26
N ALA A 491 32.03 -9.08 -20.61
CA ALA A 491 32.73 -9.49 -21.82
C ALA A 491 32.37 -10.93 -22.21
N ILE A 492 32.34 -11.19 -23.51
CA ILE A 492 32.24 -12.54 -24.10
C ILE A 492 33.59 -12.91 -24.75
N ASP A 493 34.08 -14.13 -24.45
CA ASP A 493 35.29 -14.71 -25.05
C ASP A 493 36.57 -13.84 -24.91
N LYS A 494 36.81 -13.29 -23.71
CA LYS A 494 38.00 -12.47 -23.39
C LYS A 494 39.35 -13.12 -23.76
N GLU A 495 39.42 -14.45 -23.80
CA GLU A 495 40.62 -15.22 -24.19
C GLU A 495 40.63 -15.67 -25.66
N GLY A 496 39.69 -15.17 -26.48
CA GLY A 496 39.44 -15.61 -27.84
C GLY A 496 38.49 -16.82 -27.91
N LYS A 497 37.70 -16.88 -28.98
CA LYS A 497 36.73 -17.95 -29.22
C LYS A 497 37.44 -19.28 -29.49
N LYS A 498 37.29 -20.25 -28.58
CA LYS A 498 37.92 -21.58 -28.66
C LYS A 498 37.05 -22.62 -29.39
N PHE A 499 35.73 -22.42 -29.42
CA PHE A 499 34.76 -23.35 -30.00
C PHE A 499 33.72 -22.59 -30.82
N ASP A 500 33.29 -23.14 -31.96
CA ASP A 500 32.38 -22.43 -32.88
C ASP A 500 30.97 -22.24 -32.29
N ARG A 501 30.50 -23.20 -31.48
CA ARG A 501 29.13 -23.27 -30.94
C ARG A 501 29.01 -22.97 -29.45
N VAL A 502 30.12 -22.73 -28.76
CA VAL A 502 30.14 -22.46 -27.32
C VAL A 502 30.96 -21.20 -27.10
N SER A 503 30.37 -20.24 -26.40
CA SER A 503 31.04 -19.02 -25.98
C SER A 503 31.06 -18.96 -24.45
N ARG A 504 32.09 -18.33 -23.91
CA ARG A 504 32.27 -18.11 -22.47
C ARG A 504 31.95 -16.66 -22.15
N LEU A 505 30.90 -16.44 -21.37
CA LEU A 505 30.58 -15.10 -20.85
C LEU A 505 31.23 -14.88 -19.49
N TYR A 506 31.60 -13.63 -19.23
CA TYR A 506 31.99 -13.10 -17.93
C TYR A 506 30.97 -12.04 -17.56
N ALA A 507 30.27 -12.25 -16.46
CA ALA A 507 29.21 -11.35 -16.02
C ALA A 507 29.31 -11.07 -14.53
N HIS A 508 28.78 -9.92 -14.13
CA HIS A 508 28.82 -9.47 -12.74
C HIS A 508 27.39 -9.21 -12.26
N SER A 509 27.10 -9.69 -11.05
CA SER A 509 25.80 -9.52 -10.39
C SER A 509 25.64 -8.08 -9.91
N LYS A 510 24.42 -7.55 -10.03
CA LYS A 510 24.08 -6.23 -9.46
C LYS A 510 23.67 -6.29 -7.99
N ASN A 511 23.22 -7.45 -7.50
CA ASN A 511 22.59 -7.57 -6.18
C ASN A 511 23.54 -8.16 -5.13
N TYR A 512 24.37 -9.13 -5.52
CA TYR A 512 25.19 -9.91 -4.58
C TYR A 512 26.70 -9.80 -4.84
N ASP A 513 27.14 -8.83 -5.66
CA ASP A 513 28.57 -8.55 -5.96
C ASP A 513 29.36 -9.83 -6.37
N MET A 514 28.72 -10.64 -7.22
CA MET A 514 29.23 -11.95 -7.64
C MET A 514 29.75 -11.92 -9.08
N ASP A 515 30.93 -12.50 -9.28
CA ASP A 515 31.48 -12.77 -10.61
C ASP A 515 31.06 -14.15 -11.12
N LEU A 516 30.41 -14.17 -12.28
CA LEU A 516 29.97 -15.36 -13.00
C LEU A 516 30.82 -15.58 -14.25
N THR A 517 31.30 -16.81 -14.42
CA THR A 517 31.87 -17.30 -15.69
C THR A 517 31.06 -18.51 -16.16
N LEU A 518 30.38 -18.38 -17.31
CA LEU A 518 29.46 -19.39 -17.82
C LEU A 518 29.76 -19.74 -19.27
N ASP A 519 29.86 -21.05 -19.56
CA ASP A 519 29.94 -21.58 -20.91
C ASP A 519 28.52 -21.87 -21.43
N TYR A 520 28.10 -21.21 -22.50
CA TYR A 520 26.75 -21.35 -23.06
C TYR A 520 26.76 -21.60 -24.57
N ASN A 521 25.66 -22.15 -25.09
CA ASN A 521 25.52 -22.43 -26.52
C ASN A 521 25.01 -21.18 -27.26
N ILE A 522 25.91 -20.49 -27.93
CA ILE A 522 25.64 -19.23 -28.64
C ILE A 522 24.69 -19.39 -29.84
N GLU A 523 24.55 -20.60 -30.41
CA GLU A 523 23.62 -20.87 -31.52
C GLU A 523 22.17 -20.96 -31.04
N LEU A 524 21.96 -21.40 -29.79
CA LEU A 524 20.62 -21.56 -29.20
C LEU A 524 20.15 -20.31 -28.48
N PHE A 525 21.05 -19.59 -27.82
CA PHE A 525 20.72 -18.40 -27.05
C PHE A 525 21.79 -17.32 -27.24
N PRO A 526 21.63 -16.42 -28.23
CA PRO A 526 22.64 -15.42 -28.54
C PRO A 526 22.59 -14.26 -27.54
N LEU A 527 23.73 -13.98 -26.91
CA LEU A 527 23.90 -12.90 -25.94
C LEU A 527 24.92 -11.88 -26.42
N GLN A 528 24.77 -10.62 -26.02
CA GLN A 528 25.65 -9.50 -26.40
C GLN A 528 26.37 -8.90 -25.18
N ASP A 529 27.54 -8.30 -25.41
CA ASP A 529 28.26 -7.55 -24.38
C ASP A 529 27.40 -6.37 -23.88
N GLY A 530 27.34 -6.16 -22.55
CA GLY A 530 26.51 -5.15 -21.91
C GLY A 530 25.06 -5.54 -21.65
N GLN A 531 24.59 -6.67 -22.19
CA GLN A 531 23.24 -7.17 -21.94
C GLN A 531 23.12 -7.74 -20.51
N SER A 532 21.97 -7.52 -19.86
CA SER A 532 21.63 -8.14 -18.58
C SER A 532 20.73 -9.36 -18.78
N PHE A 533 20.94 -10.42 -18.02
CA PHE A 533 20.11 -11.63 -18.03
C PHE A 533 19.86 -12.16 -16.63
N ALA A 534 18.69 -12.76 -16.41
CA ALA A 534 18.35 -13.45 -15.17
C ALA A 534 18.83 -14.91 -15.21
N LEU A 535 19.48 -15.36 -14.16
CA LEU A 535 19.99 -16.73 -14.01
C LEU A 535 19.45 -17.34 -12.72
N ALA A 536 18.73 -18.46 -12.86
CA ALA A 536 18.38 -19.32 -11.75
C ALA A 536 19.12 -20.66 -11.82
N LEU A 537 19.74 -21.06 -10.71
CA LEU A 537 20.29 -22.40 -10.51
C LEU A 537 19.29 -23.23 -9.72
N ALA A 538 18.83 -24.35 -10.28
CA ALA A 538 17.90 -25.26 -9.62
C ALA A 538 18.48 -26.67 -9.51
N SER A 539 18.13 -27.38 -8.43
CA SER A 539 18.51 -28.79 -8.21
C SER A 539 17.69 -29.77 -9.06
N SER A 540 16.51 -29.34 -9.51
CA SER A 540 15.61 -30.10 -10.40
C SER A 540 14.70 -29.14 -11.17
N LEU A 541 14.38 -29.48 -12.42
CA LEU A 541 13.37 -28.78 -13.22
C LEU A 541 11.92 -29.11 -12.79
N SER A 542 11.74 -30.14 -11.95
CA SER A 542 10.42 -30.43 -11.38
C SER A 542 10.07 -29.40 -10.32
N ARG A 543 8.84 -28.87 -10.32
CA ARG A 543 8.38 -27.91 -9.29
C ARG A 543 8.02 -28.58 -7.95
N ASN A 544 8.12 -29.91 -7.85
CA ASN A 544 7.74 -30.67 -6.65
C ASN A 544 8.54 -31.99 -6.52
N PRO A 545 9.49 -32.11 -5.58
CA PRO A 545 10.34 -33.30 -5.45
C PRO A 545 9.70 -34.46 -4.66
N GLN A 546 8.49 -34.32 -4.11
CA GLN A 546 7.79 -35.36 -3.35
C GLN A 546 6.63 -35.97 -4.13
N GLY A 547 6.94 -36.95 -4.98
CA GLY A 547 6.01 -38.03 -5.32
C GLY A 547 6.08 -39.13 -4.26
N PRO A 548 5.03 -39.97 -4.09
CA PRO A 548 5.01 -40.98 -3.05
C PRO A 548 6.09 -42.02 -3.32
N ALA A 549 6.88 -42.35 -2.30
CA ALA A 549 7.85 -43.43 -2.31
C ALA A 549 7.14 -44.75 -2.67
N GLY A 550 7.27 -45.16 -3.93
CA GLY A 550 6.79 -46.42 -4.47
C GLY A 550 7.99 -47.27 -4.83
N THR A 551 8.18 -48.35 -4.07
CA THR A 551 9.26 -49.33 -4.26
C THR A 551 9.15 -50.02 -5.63
N THR A 552 9.89 -49.56 -6.63
CA THR A 552 10.24 -50.35 -7.82
C THR A 552 11.51 -49.77 -8.47
N GLU A 553 12.40 -50.66 -8.92
CA GLU A 553 13.75 -50.42 -9.46
C GLU A 553 13.82 -49.57 -10.76
N ASP A 554 12.76 -48.81 -11.08
CA ASP A 554 12.64 -48.02 -12.32
C ASP A 554 12.92 -46.51 -12.13
N GLU A 555 13.17 -46.01 -10.91
CA GLU A 555 13.36 -44.56 -10.64
C GLU A 555 14.74 -43.99 -11.07
N ASP A 556 15.75 -44.83 -11.31
CA ASP A 556 17.07 -44.34 -11.75
C ASP A 556 17.11 -43.90 -13.23
N LYS A 557 16.02 -44.09 -13.99
CA LYS A 557 15.92 -43.61 -15.38
C LYS A 557 15.21 -42.28 -15.57
N ASP A 558 14.44 -41.82 -14.57
CA ASP A 558 13.62 -40.60 -14.69
C ASP A 558 14.30 -39.33 -14.12
N ARG A 559 15.47 -39.47 -13.48
CA ARG A 559 16.29 -38.33 -13.02
C ARG A 559 17.02 -37.60 -14.15
N ASP A 560 17.21 -38.24 -15.30
CA ASP A 560 17.93 -37.71 -16.47
C ASP A 560 17.01 -37.39 -17.67
N VAL A 561 15.71 -37.17 -17.42
CA VAL A 561 14.76 -36.84 -18.50
C VAL A 561 14.81 -35.33 -18.78
N TRP A 562 15.62 -34.96 -19.76
CA TRP A 562 15.83 -33.57 -20.25
C TRP A 562 14.58 -32.92 -20.89
N ARG A 563 13.54 -33.69 -21.21
CA ARG A 563 12.24 -33.19 -21.65
C ARG A 563 11.12 -34.10 -21.13
N PRO A 564 10.24 -33.64 -20.24
CA PRO A 564 9.05 -34.41 -19.91
C PRO A 564 8.19 -34.51 -21.18
N ASP A 565 7.87 -35.73 -21.61
CA ASP A 565 6.94 -35.96 -22.70
C ASP A 565 5.66 -35.13 -22.51
N ALA A 566 5.09 -34.66 -23.62
CA ALA A 566 3.91 -33.81 -23.84
C ALA A 566 2.62 -34.20 -23.07
N LYS A 567 2.71 -34.34 -21.75
CA LYS A 567 1.67 -34.73 -20.80
C LYS A 567 1.65 -33.75 -19.63
N GLY A 568 1.53 -32.47 -19.95
CA GLY A 568 0.89 -31.47 -19.08
C GLY A 568 1.49 -31.19 -17.69
N ARG A 569 2.72 -31.63 -17.39
CA ARG A 569 3.43 -31.19 -16.18
C ARG A 569 4.30 -29.99 -16.53
N ARG A 570 3.84 -28.78 -16.17
CA ARG A 570 4.60 -27.53 -16.30
C ARG A 570 5.79 -27.55 -15.32
N GLY A 571 7.01 -27.58 -15.84
CA GLY A 571 8.24 -27.56 -15.07
C GLY A 571 8.77 -26.14 -14.86
N LEU A 572 9.94 -26.01 -14.25
CA LEU A 572 10.65 -24.73 -14.11
C LEU A 572 11.16 -24.20 -15.46
N ASP A 573 11.23 -25.07 -16.47
CA ASP A 573 11.67 -24.77 -17.83
C ASP A 573 10.70 -23.88 -18.62
N ASP A 574 9.41 -23.83 -18.24
CA ASP A 574 8.43 -22.95 -18.88
C ASP A 574 8.64 -21.45 -18.55
N ASP A 575 9.40 -21.14 -17.50
CA ASP A 575 9.61 -19.76 -17.04
C ASP A 575 10.91 -19.13 -17.57
N TYR A 576 11.77 -19.88 -18.28
CA TYR A 576 13.07 -19.42 -18.77
C TYR A 576 13.26 -19.73 -20.26
N GLU A 577 13.87 -18.80 -21.00
CA GLU A 577 14.08 -18.91 -22.46
C GLU A 577 15.17 -19.92 -22.85
N TYR A 578 16.12 -20.17 -21.93
CA TYR A 578 17.23 -21.08 -22.15
C TYR A 578 17.52 -21.90 -20.89
N VAL A 579 17.56 -23.22 -21.06
CA VAL A 579 17.86 -24.17 -20.00
C VAL A 579 19.09 -24.96 -20.39
N MET A 580 20.05 -25.08 -19.48
CA MET A 580 21.25 -25.90 -19.64
C MET A 580 21.51 -26.75 -18.38
N TYR A 581 21.95 -27.98 -18.58
CA TYR A 581 22.48 -28.81 -17.50
C TYR A 581 24.00 -28.66 -17.45
N GLY A 582 24.54 -28.37 -16.26
CA GLY A 582 25.96 -28.11 -16.07
C GLY A 582 26.45 -28.55 -14.68
N LYS A 583 27.76 -28.58 -14.50
CA LYS A 583 28.41 -28.81 -13.20
C LYS A 583 29.09 -27.53 -12.76
N VAL A 584 28.92 -27.16 -11.49
CA VAL A 584 29.65 -26.04 -10.88
C VAL A 584 31.06 -26.52 -10.52
N TYR A 585 32.08 -25.99 -11.21
CA TYR A 585 33.47 -26.46 -11.10
C TYR A 585 34.27 -25.80 -9.96
N ARG A 586 33.95 -24.55 -9.63
CA ARG A 586 34.64 -23.79 -8.57
C ARG A 586 33.65 -22.79 -7.98
N PHE A 587 33.58 -22.77 -6.65
CA PHE A 587 32.85 -21.79 -5.86
C PHE A 587 33.85 -21.25 -4.84
N ASP A 588 34.21 -19.98 -4.95
CA ASP A 588 35.09 -19.30 -4.00
C ASP A 588 34.19 -18.45 -3.11
N GLY A 589 33.99 -18.87 -1.86
CA GLY A 589 33.30 -18.04 -0.88
C GLY A 589 34.27 -16.94 -0.48
N GLY A 590 34.02 -15.70 -0.92
CA GLY A 590 34.92 -14.56 -0.70
C GLY A 590 35.11 -14.22 0.78
N SER A 591 35.95 -14.96 1.50
CA SER A 591 36.58 -14.50 2.73
C SER A 591 37.82 -13.70 2.37
N ALA A 592 37.62 -12.47 1.89
CA ALA A 592 38.71 -11.51 1.81
C ALA A 592 38.90 -10.89 3.20
N GLU A 593 39.83 -11.43 3.98
CA GLU A 593 40.43 -10.73 5.10
C GLU A 593 41.01 -9.40 4.58
N ILE A 594 40.38 -8.29 4.97
CA ILE A 594 40.99 -6.97 4.84
C ILE A 594 42.02 -6.86 5.97
N VAL A 595 43.30 -6.95 5.62
CA VAL A 595 44.42 -6.51 6.46
C VAL A 595 44.71 -5.05 6.20
#